data_AF-A0A7J8FGV4-F1
#
_entry.id   AF-A0A7J8FGV4-F1
#
_cell.length_a   1.000
_cell.length_b   1.000
_cell.length_c   1.000
_cell.angle_alpha   90.00
_cell.angle_beta   90.00
_cell.angle_gamma   90.00
#
_symmetry.space_group_name_H-M   'P 1'
#
loop_
_entity.id
_entity.type
_entity.pdbx_description
1 polymer ?
#
loop_
_entity_poly.entity_id
_entity_poly.type
_entity_poly.pdbx_seq_one_letter_code
_entity_poly.pdbx_strand_id
1 'polypeptide(L)'
;MQRDIAAGDFIEHAEFSGNLYGTSKAAVRAVQAMNRICVLDVDLQGVRNIKKTDLQPIYIFVQPPSLEVLEQRLRQRNTETEESLAKRLAAARVDMESSKEPGLFDLVIINDSLDKAYWTLKEALSEEIKKAQGTGLS
;
A
#
# COMPACT_ATOMS: atom_id res chain seq x y z
N MET A 1 20.85 -4.26 -4.95
CA MET A 1 19.99 -3.88 -3.80
C MET A 1 20.79 -3.40 -2.59
N GLN A 2 21.55 -4.23 -1.86
CA GLN A 2 22.29 -3.74 -0.65
C GLN A 2 23.24 -2.56 -0.94
N ARG A 3 23.95 -2.60 -2.08
CA ARG A 3 24.81 -1.49 -2.54
C ARG A 3 24.03 -0.20 -2.80
N ASP A 4 22.85 -0.33 -3.39
CA ASP A 4 21.99 0.78 -3.82
C ASP A 4 21.22 1.37 -2.62
N ILE A 5 20.88 0.52 -1.63
CA ILE A 5 20.40 0.95 -0.32
C ILE A 5 21.48 1.80 0.37
N ALA A 6 22.73 1.32 0.40
CA ALA A 6 23.86 2.07 0.96
C ALA A 6 24.14 3.39 0.21
N ALA A 7 23.82 3.45 -1.08
CA ALA A 7 23.92 4.65 -1.90
C ALA A 7 22.73 5.63 -1.70
N GLY A 8 21.68 5.23 -0.98
CA GLY A 8 20.50 6.07 -0.73
C GLY A 8 19.56 6.18 -1.94
N ASP A 9 19.57 5.20 -2.85
CA ASP A 9 18.76 5.20 -4.08
C ASP A 9 17.29 4.78 -3.84
N PHE A 10 16.97 4.34 -2.63
CA PHE A 10 15.65 3.91 -2.21
C PHE A 10 14.96 4.97 -1.35
N ILE A 11 13.65 5.13 -1.56
CA ILE A 11 12.77 5.92 -0.67
C ILE A 11 12.55 5.13 0.62
N GLU A 12 12.27 3.84 0.46
CA GLU A 12 12.18 2.89 1.55
C GLU A 12 12.71 1.53 1.12
N HIS A 13 13.09 0.72 2.09
CA HIS A 13 13.30 -0.71 1.92
C HIS A 13 12.73 -1.45 3.14
N ALA A 14 12.23 -2.65 2.91
CA ALA A 14 11.62 -3.51 3.92
C ALA A 14 12.00 -4.97 3.68
N GLU A 15 12.06 -5.77 4.74
CA GLU A 15 12.20 -7.21 4.63
C GLU A 15 10.86 -7.86 4.97
N PHE A 16 10.27 -8.55 4.00
CA PHE A 16 8.99 -9.22 4.17
C PHE A 16 9.12 -10.69 3.79
N SER A 17 8.79 -11.59 4.72
CA SER A 17 8.89 -13.04 4.53
C SER A 17 10.26 -13.52 4.02
N GLY A 18 11.35 -12.89 4.46
CA GLY A 18 12.72 -13.23 4.08
C GLY A 18 13.17 -12.66 2.72
N ASN A 19 12.33 -11.88 2.05
CA ASN A 19 12.67 -11.19 0.81
C ASN A 19 12.81 -9.68 1.07
N LEU A 20 13.80 -9.06 0.42
CA LEU A 20 14.05 -7.63 0.52
C LEU A 20 13.29 -6.89 -0.60
N TYR A 21 12.45 -5.94 -0.20
CA TYR A 21 11.67 -5.07 -1.08
C TYR A 21 12.10 -3.62 -0.90
N GLY A 22 11.83 -2.79 -1.89
CA GLY A 22 12.09 -1.37 -1.78
C GLY A 22 11.60 -0.56 -2.96
N THR A 23 11.10 0.63 -2.65
CA THR A 23 10.66 1.62 -3.61
C THR A 23 11.83 2.49 -4.04
N SER A 24 12.31 2.32 -5.27
CA SER A 24 13.42 3.15 -5.79
C SER A 24 12.97 4.58 -6.09
N LYS A 25 13.83 5.56 -5.80
CA LYS A 25 13.60 6.97 -6.17
C LYS A 25 13.42 7.14 -7.68
N ALA A 26 14.17 6.35 -8.46
CA ALA A 26 14.10 6.36 -9.92
C ALA A 26 12.72 5.90 -10.42
N ALA A 27 12.13 4.85 -9.84
CA ALA A 27 10.81 4.36 -10.23
C ALA A 27 9.71 5.41 -9.98
N VAL A 28 9.73 6.06 -8.81
CA VAL A 28 8.77 7.13 -8.51
C VAL A 28 8.94 8.32 -9.45
N ARG A 29 10.18 8.78 -9.66
CA ARG A 29 10.48 9.88 -10.59
C ARG A 29 10.06 9.57 -12.02
N ALA A 30 10.21 8.34 -12.48
CA ALA A 30 9.79 7.93 -13.82
C ALA A 30 8.27 8.07 -13.99
N VAL A 31 7.47 7.69 -12.99
CA VAL A 31 6.00 7.86 -13.04
C VAL A 31 5.60 9.34 -12.99
N GLN A 32 6.25 10.12 -12.12
CA GLN A 32 6.03 11.56 -12.03
C GLN A 32 6.38 12.29 -13.34
N ALA A 33 7.47 11.90 -14.01
CA ALA A 33 7.88 12.46 -15.30
C ALA A 33 6.88 12.17 -16.44
N MET A 34 6.02 11.16 -16.28
CA MET A 34 4.92 10.87 -17.21
C MET A 34 3.63 11.65 -16.87
N ASN A 35 3.67 12.60 -15.93
CA ASN A 35 2.50 13.31 -15.40
C ASN A 35 1.41 12.34 -14.90
N ARG A 36 1.81 11.24 -14.27
CA ARG A 36 0.91 10.24 -13.70
C ARG A 36 1.02 10.21 -12.19
N ILE A 37 -0.06 9.80 -11.53
CA ILE A 37 -0.08 9.51 -10.10
C ILE A 37 0.66 8.19 -9.89
N CYS A 38 1.70 8.21 -9.04
CA CYS A 38 2.40 7.01 -8.62
C CYS A 38 1.62 6.31 -7.51
N VAL A 39 1.29 5.04 -7.72
CA VAL A 39 0.64 4.18 -6.73
C VAL A 39 1.67 3.18 -6.22
N LEU A 40 1.84 3.14 -4.90
CA LEU A 40 2.74 2.21 -4.22
C LEU A 40 1.92 1.17 -3.46
N ASP A 41 2.24 -0.10 -3.68
CA ASP A 41 1.71 -1.23 -2.91
C ASP A 41 2.80 -1.68 -1.94
N VAL A 42 2.62 -1.35 -0.65
CA VAL A 42 3.62 -1.54 0.40
C VAL A 42 2.97 -2.07 1.67
N ASP A 43 3.76 -2.76 2.49
CA ASP A 43 3.32 -3.23 3.80
C ASP A 43 3.39 -2.11 4.87
N LEU A 44 3.04 -2.44 6.11
CA LEU A 44 3.05 -1.51 7.23
C LEU A 44 4.46 -0.95 7.52
N GLN A 45 5.51 -1.75 7.32
CA GLN A 45 6.89 -1.29 7.50
C GLN A 45 7.24 -0.24 6.43
N GLY A 46 6.88 -0.50 5.18
CA GLY A 46 6.98 0.44 4.07
C GLY A 46 6.24 1.75 4.36
N VAL A 47 5.00 1.70 4.86
CA VAL A 47 4.24 2.89 5.27
C VAL A 47 5.01 3.73 6.30
N ARG A 48 5.51 3.11 7.37
CA ARG A 48 6.27 3.80 8.42
C ARG A 48 7.60 4.36 7.91
N ASN A 49 8.22 3.71 6.93
CA ASN A 49 9.46 4.19 6.32
C ASN A 49 9.19 5.38 5.40
N ILE A 50 8.15 5.34 4.56
CA ILE A 50 7.78 6.44 3.66
C ILE A 50 7.42 7.70 4.46
N LYS A 51 6.76 7.59 5.62
CA LYS A 51 6.48 8.74 6.50
C LYS A 51 7.73 9.47 7.01
N LYS A 52 8.91 8.84 6.97
CA LYS A 52 10.19 9.46 7.32
C LYS A 52 10.85 10.18 6.13
N THR A 53 10.21 10.17 4.97
CA THR A 53 10.70 10.78 3.73
C THR A 53 9.85 12.00 3.36
N ASP A 54 10.29 12.72 2.33
CA ASP A 54 9.62 13.89 1.77
C ASP A 54 8.58 13.54 0.69
N LEU A 55 8.28 12.25 0.45
CA LEU A 55 7.35 11.83 -0.61
C LEU A 55 5.92 12.36 -0.42
N GLN A 56 5.49 12.54 0.84
CA GLN A 56 4.16 13.05 1.22
C GLN A 56 2.97 12.46 0.39
N PRO A 57 2.81 11.13 0.31
CA PRO A 57 1.69 10.51 -0.40
C PRO A 57 0.39 10.56 0.42
N ILE A 58 -0.72 10.17 -0.22
CA ILE A 58 -1.97 9.81 0.46
C ILE A 58 -1.87 8.36 0.93
N TYR A 59 -2.02 8.12 2.22
CA TYR A 59 -1.93 6.80 2.85
C TYR A 59 -3.32 6.17 2.98
N ILE A 60 -3.58 5.11 2.23
CA ILE A 60 -4.87 4.39 2.23
C ILE A 60 -4.66 2.97 2.71
N PHE A 61 -5.33 2.58 3.79
CA PHE A 61 -5.37 1.20 4.26
C PHE A 61 -6.59 0.47 3.73
N VAL A 62 -6.40 -0.67 3.06
CA VAL A 62 -7.50 -1.52 2.58
C VAL A 62 -7.69 -2.68 3.54
N GLN A 63 -8.73 -2.59 4.37
CA GLN A 63 -9.01 -3.55 5.43
C GLN A 63 -10.05 -4.60 4.98
N PRO A 64 -9.89 -5.89 5.30
CA PRO A 64 -10.99 -6.84 5.19
C PRO A 64 -12.11 -6.54 6.21
N PRO A 65 -13.35 -6.97 6.00
CA PRO A 65 -14.44 -6.77 6.97
C PRO A 65 -14.15 -7.43 8.32
N SER A 66 -13.50 -8.59 8.30
CA SER A 66 -13.01 -9.31 9.46
C SER A 66 -11.88 -10.26 9.07
N LEU A 67 -11.17 -10.82 10.07
CA LEU A 67 -10.13 -11.83 9.81
C LEU A 67 -10.72 -13.13 9.28
N GLU A 68 -11.93 -13.49 9.70
CA GLU A 68 -12.65 -14.68 9.24
C GLU A 68 -12.97 -14.57 7.75
N VAL A 69 -13.44 -13.40 7.31
CA VAL A 69 -13.68 -13.12 5.88
C VAL A 69 -12.39 -13.14 5.07
N LEU A 70 -11.29 -12.61 5.64
CA LEU A 70 -9.97 -12.68 5.00
C LEU A 70 -9.51 -14.14 4.84
N GLU A 71 -9.61 -14.95 5.89
CA GLU A 71 -9.24 -16.37 5.86
C GLU A 71 -10.05 -17.12 4.80
N GLN A 72 -11.37 -16.93 4.78
CA GLN A 72 -12.24 -17.55 3.78
C GLN A 72 -11.80 -17.21 2.35
N ARG A 73 -11.49 -15.94 2.07
CA ARG A 73 -11.03 -15.49 0.74
C ARG A 73 -9.67 -16.08 0.38
N LEU A 74 -8.73 -16.14 1.32
CA LEU A 74 -7.40 -16.73 1.08
C LEU A 74 -7.49 -18.23 0.80
N ARG A 75 -8.29 -18.96 1.58
CA ARG A 75 -8.56 -20.39 1.36
C ARG A 75 -9.23 -20.65 0.01
N GLN A 76 -10.19 -19.81 -0.38
CA GLN A 76 -10.85 -19.91 -1.69
C GLN A 76 -9.91 -19.68 -2.88
N ARG A 77 -8.86 -18.86 -2.72
CA ARG A 77 -7.84 -18.68 -3.76
C ARG A 77 -7.00 -19.93 -3.97
N ASN A 78 -6.89 -20.79 -2.94
CA ASN A 78 -6.20 -22.07 -2.99
C ASN A 78 -4.74 -21.97 -3.50
N THR A 79 -4.06 -20.89 -3.10
CA THR A 79 -2.66 -20.59 -3.48
C THR A 79 -1.69 -20.69 -2.32
N GLU A 80 -2.18 -20.94 -1.10
CA GLU A 80 -1.40 -20.90 0.15
C GLU A 80 -1.39 -22.26 0.84
N THR A 81 -0.28 -22.59 1.50
CA THR A 81 -0.23 -23.69 2.47
C THR A 81 -0.79 -23.21 3.81
N GLU A 82 -1.21 -24.13 4.70
CA GLU A 82 -1.66 -23.77 6.05
C GLU A 82 -0.64 -22.93 6.82
N GLU A 83 0.64 -23.21 6.66
CA GLU A 83 1.71 -22.45 7.30
C GLU A 83 1.78 -21.01 6.78
N SER A 84 1.74 -20.82 5.45
CA SER A 84 1.74 -19.47 4.87
C SER A 84 0.46 -18.70 5.19
N LEU A 85 -0.69 -19.39 5.25
CA LEU A 85 -1.96 -18.81 5.62
C LEU A 85 -1.94 -18.30 7.06
N ALA A 86 -1.46 -19.13 8.01
CA ALA A 86 -1.36 -18.73 9.41
C ALA A 86 -0.46 -17.50 9.60
N LYS A 87 0.69 -17.45 8.91
CA LYS A 87 1.59 -16.28 8.90
C LYS A 87 0.89 -15.03 8.36
N ARG A 88 0.14 -15.16 7.27
CA ARG A 88 -0.58 -14.04 6.64
C ARG A 88 -1.73 -13.52 7.52
N LEU A 89 -2.48 -14.40 8.17
CA LEU A 89 -3.53 -14.01 9.10
C LEU A 89 -2.97 -13.35 10.37
N ALA A 90 -1.82 -13.82 10.87
CA ALA A 90 -1.13 -13.20 11.99
C ALA A 90 -0.65 -11.77 11.63
N ALA A 91 -0.06 -11.60 10.45
CA ALA A 91 0.33 -10.28 9.94
C ALA A 91 -0.89 -9.36 9.77
N ALA A 92 -1.96 -9.83 9.14
CA ALA A 92 -3.18 -9.06 8.94
C ALA A 92 -3.80 -8.59 10.26
N ARG A 93 -3.73 -9.40 11.33
CA ARG A 93 -4.18 -8.99 12.67
C ARG A 93 -3.37 -7.79 13.19
N VAL A 94 -2.05 -7.82 13.06
CA VAL A 94 -1.17 -6.72 13.48
C VAL A 94 -1.42 -5.46 12.65
N ASP A 95 -1.60 -5.62 11.34
CA ASP A 95 -1.89 -4.52 10.42
C ASP A 95 -3.23 -3.85 10.73
N MET A 96 -4.27 -4.65 11.03
CA MET A 96 -5.59 -4.15 11.42
C MET A 96 -5.60 -3.41 12.76
N GLU A 97 -4.72 -3.76 13.71
CA GLU A 97 -4.58 -2.97 14.93
C GLU A 97 -3.80 -1.68 14.68
N SER A 98 -2.77 -1.75 13.84
CA SER A 98 -1.98 -0.57 13.47
C SER A 98 -2.76 0.44 12.63
N SER A 99 -3.74 0.00 11.84
CA SER A 99 -4.61 0.91 11.07
C SER A 99 -5.41 1.88 11.94
N LYS A 100 -5.56 1.57 13.24
CA LYS A 100 -6.23 2.43 14.23
C LYS A 100 -5.29 3.49 14.83
N GLU A 101 -3.99 3.44 14.54
CA GLU A 101 -3.01 4.42 15.01
C GLU A 101 -3.32 5.81 14.41
N PRO A 102 -3.57 6.84 15.25
CA PRO A 102 -3.88 8.18 14.75
C PRO A 102 -2.77 8.74 13.85
N GLY A 103 -3.14 9.23 12.67
CA GLY A 103 -2.22 9.84 11.72
C GLY A 103 -1.37 8.85 10.91
N LEU A 104 -1.56 7.53 11.09
CA LEU A 104 -0.85 6.54 10.28
C LEU A 104 -1.43 6.43 8.86
N PHE A 105 -2.74 6.48 8.73
CA PHE A 105 -3.44 6.47 7.45
C PHE A 105 -4.37 7.67 7.33
N ASP A 106 -4.47 8.22 6.13
CA ASP A 106 -5.40 9.31 5.81
C ASP A 106 -6.81 8.75 5.57
N LEU A 107 -6.90 7.49 5.12
CA LEU A 107 -8.16 6.80 4.87
C LEU A 107 -8.05 5.30 5.16
N VAL A 108 -9.10 4.74 5.75
CA VAL A 108 -9.30 3.29 5.88
C VAL A 108 -10.52 2.88 5.07
N ILE A 109 -10.34 1.97 4.11
CA ILE A 109 -11.41 1.44 3.25
C ILE A 109 -11.70 -0.01 3.66
N ILE A 110 -12.93 -0.29 4.07
CA ILE A 110 -13.38 -1.65 4.36
C ILE A 110 -13.80 -2.33 3.06
N ASN A 111 -13.03 -3.35 2.65
CA ASN A 111 -13.25 -4.12 1.44
C ASN A 111 -14.25 -5.28 1.65
N ASP A 112 -15.49 -4.92 1.97
CA ASP A 112 -16.61 -5.86 2.06
C ASP A 112 -17.14 -6.24 0.67
N SER A 113 -17.42 -5.22 -0.15
CA SER A 113 -17.79 -5.34 -1.55
C SER A 113 -16.74 -4.63 -2.40
N LEU A 114 -16.25 -5.31 -3.44
CA LEU A 114 -15.27 -4.76 -4.38
C LEU A 114 -15.78 -3.45 -4.99
N ASP A 115 -17.03 -3.41 -5.43
CA ASP A 115 -17.61 -2.21 -6.06
C ASP A 115 -17.67 -1.03 -5.08
N LYS A 116 -18.09 -1.27 -3.84
CA LYS A 116 -18.14 -0.22 -2.80
C LYS A 116 -16.74 0.29 -2.48
N ALA A 117 -15.79 -0.61 -2.22
CA ALA A 117 -14.42 -0.24 -1.90
C ALA A 117 -13.75 0.53 -3.04
N TYR A 118 -13.99 0.11 -4.28
CA TYR A 118 -13.49 0.80 -5.46
C TYR A 118 -14.10 2.20 -5.62
N TRP A 119 -15.40 2.35 -5.38
CA TRP A 119 -16.04 3.66 -5.40
C TRP A 119 -15.49 4.60 -4.33
N THR A 120 -15.35 4.12 -3.09
CA THR A 120 -14.73 4.90 -2.00
C THR A 120 -13.30 5.33 -2.35
N LEU A 121 -12.51 4.43 -2.94
CA LEU A 121 -11.15 4.76 -3.39
C LEU A 121 -11.15 5.85 -4.47
N LYS A 122 -12.00 5.73 -5.50
CA LYS A 122 -12.10 6.74 -6.56
C LYS A 122 -12.55 8.10 -6.03
N GLU A 123 -13.49 8.11 -5.10
CA GLU A 123 -13.99 9.35 -4.49
C GLU A 123 -12.88 10.04 -3.68
N ALA A 124 -12.15 9.28 -2.87
CA ALA A 124 -11.03 9.77 -2.08
C ALA A 124 -9.90 10.37 -2.94
N LEU A 125 -9.68 9.82 -4.15
CA LEU A 125 -8.65 10.28 -5.09
C LEU A 125 -9.20 11.24 -6.16
N SER A 126 -10.45 11.68 -6.04
CA SER A 126 -11.13 12.39 -7.13
C SER A 126 -10.46 13.71 -7.49
N GLU A 127 -9.94 14.45 -6.51
CA GLU A 127 -9.22 15.70 -6.73
C GLU A 127 -7.85 15.47 -7.38
N GLU A 128 -7.13 14.43 -6.98
CA GLU A 128 -5.86 14.03 -7.59
C GLU A 128 -6.05 13.59 -9.03
N ILE A 129 -7.11 12.82 -9.30
CA ILE A 129 -7.50 12.39 -10.64
C ILE A 129 -7.82 13.61 -11.51
N LYS A 130 -8.62 14.56 -11.00
CA LYS A 130 -8.92 15.81 -11.73
C LYS A 130 -7.67 16.62 -12.02
N LYS A 131 -6.77 16.78 -11.05
CA LYS A 131 -5.49 17.50 -11.24
C LYS A 131 -4.65 16.85 -12.32
N ALA A 132 -4.48 15.52 -12.27
CA ALA A 132 -3.70 14.78 -13.26
C ALA A 132 -4.31 14.81 -14.67
N GLN A 133 -5.64 14.87 -14.78
CA GLN A 133 -6.35 14.99 -16.07
C GLN A 133 -6.37 16.43 -16.60
N GLY A 134 -6.45 17.42 -15.72
CA GLY A 134 -6.49 18.85 -16.07
C GLY A 134 -5.16 19.40 -16.58
N THR A 135 -4.03 18.78 -16.22
CA THR A 135 -2.69 19.15 -16.70
C THR A 135 -2.39 18.73 -18.14
N GLY A 136 -3.35 18.13 -18.85
CA GLY A 136 -3.23 17.73 -20.27
C GLY A 136 -3.76 18.75 -21.28
N LEU A 137 -4.27 19.90 -20.84
CA LEU A 137 -4.83 20.98 -21.68
C LEU A 137 -4.14 22.31 -21.32
N SER A 138 -2.87 22.45 -21.69
CA SER A 138 -2.18 23.74 -21.78
C SER A 138 -1.04 23.63 -22.79
#